data_AF-A7NHN2-F1
#
_entry.id   AF-A7NHN2-F1
#
_cell.length_a   1.000
_cell.length_b   1.000
_cell.length_c   1.000
_cell.angle_alpha   90.00
_cell.angle_beta   90.00
_cell.angle_gamma   90.00
#
_symmetry.space_group_name_H-M   'P 1'
#
loop_
_entity.id
_entity.type
_entity.pdbx_description
1 polymer ?
#
loop_
_entity_poly.entity_id
_entity_poly.type
_entity_poly.pdbx_seq_one_letter_code
_entity_poly.pdbx_strand_id
1 'polypeptide(L)'
;MMTEPKLPIPLELEPDEQVVLVGKRHWIELLQSSLVFLVIAVITAAIALFRAAGGALLIMREGVTRPLTDPINIALFTLLLVLVALWARGEAKKQRRKDTPWRNPDVLYLLAIFALGAAIWFRLSGGELIVIDPTYSRAGDAINIVLSVTTLLMLAAVAYLYNDWRNDVLIVTNRRVIYDEETMFIRHVRQQILIDDIQQVNVRADTYQATLFGYGKIIIRSFSPRTLEFDFAARPREIEKAIMDQVRNLRRRQEPDLLRTLIEDQVYGNKPQQQSAPSVQVRAQRFPLPALYPPNPEIFPDRIVWRPSWVYVLIRLLRPLGGFAITMVVLALLVQFSLIDGVTVTLLVFAALLFFGVWGWWIREALIHDNYILTRTDIIDIDRRPLGPENTRRAQLSAIQNISFDVSFVERLLGLGTVVVETGGAAGGKFTFDHVPDPRGVQATINDYLTDFRKHEKERQLRDSLALLKQYDQLQREHGEKMDRASFEKAVEELVGRSLSRNSSDPYGSTSPNGAVYTEVETHMRRMARQARRRATIRALRERMRRRSHEQPS
;
A
#
# COMPACT_ATOMS: atom_id res chain seq x y z
N MET A 1 -26.91 -12.79 5.83
CA MET A 1 -26.92 -11.51 5.09
C MET A 1 -25.83 -10.63 5.69
N MET A 2 -24.62 -10.66 5.12
CA MET A 2 -23.58 -9.71 5.50
C MET A 2 -23.93 -8.39 4.82
N THR A 3 -24.26 -7.37 5.60
CA THR A 3 -24.48 -6.00 5.12
C THR A 3 -23.28 -5.56 4.30
N GLU A 4 -23.52 -5.13 3.05
CA GLU A 4 -22.46 -4.56 2.21
C GLU A 4 -21.72 -3.46 2.99
N PRO A 5 -20.39 -3.54 3.11
CA PRO A 5 -19.63 -2.53 3.83
C PRO A 5 -19.76 -1.21 3.07
N LYS A 6 -20.37 -0.20 3.72
CA LYS A 6 -20.48 1.15 3.15
C LYS A 6 -19.08 1.68 2.83
N LEU A 7 -18.80 1.84 1.55
CA LEU A 7 -17.55 2.41 1.07
C LEU A 7 -17.50 3.90 1.39
N PRO A 8 -16.44 4.38 2.07
CA PRO A 8 -16.28 5.82 2.33
C PRO A 8 -15.87 6.60 1.07
N ILE A 9 -15.41 5.93 0.01
CA ILE A 9 -14.78 6.52 -1.17
C ILE A 9 -15.29 5.80 -2.43
N PRO A 10 -15.58 6.50 -3.55
CA PRO A 10 -15.91 5.86 -4.81
C PRO A 10 -14.73 5.01 -5.29
N LEU A 11 -14.98 3.71 -5.40
CA LEU A 11 -14.06 2.74 -6.00
C LEU A 11 -14.64 2.31 -7.35
N GLU A 12 -13.81 2.35 -8.39
CA GLU A 12 -14.09 1.66 -9.64
C GLU A 12 -13.77 0.18 -9.42
N LEU A 13 -14.82 -0.57 -9.09
CA LEU A 13 -14.78 -2.03 -8.97
C LEU A 13 -14.98 -2.64 -10.36
N GLU A 14 -14.18 -3.65 -10.68
CA GLU A 14 -14.42 -4.46 -11.87
C GLU A 14 -15.78 -5.20 -11.75
N PRO A 15 -16.40 -5.66 -12.86
CA PRO A 15 -17.75 -6.25 -12.83
C PRO A 15 -17.96 -7.43 -11.87
N ASP A 16 -16.89 -8.15 -11.51
CA ASP A 16 -16.91 -9.27 -10.55
C ASP A 16 -16.18 -8.96 -9.21
N GLU A 17 -15.73 -7.72 -9.01
CA GLU A 17 -14.98 -7.32 -7.81
C GLU A 17 -15.94 -6.93 -6.68
N GLN A 18 -15.81 -7.59 -5.53
CA GLN A 18 -16.64 -7.35 -4.35
C GLN A 18 -15.77 -6.99 -3.15
N VAL A 19 -16.24 -6.02 -2.37
CA VAL A 19 -15.58 -5.58 -1.14
C VAL A 19 -15.92 -6.56 -0.03
N VAL A 20 -14.89 -7.21 0.52
CA VAL A 20 -15.02 -8.20 1.59
C VAL A 20 -15.02 -7.51 2.95
N LEU A 21 -14.07 -6.60 3.16
CA LEU A 21 -13.87 -5.94 4.44
C LEU A 21 -13.21 -4.58 4.26
N VAL A 22 -13.61 -3.59 5.06
CA VAL A 22 -12.97 -2.28 5.15
C VAL A 22 -12.35 -2.14 6.55
N GLY A 23 -11.02 -2.17 6.59
CA GLY A 23 -10.21 -1.89 7.76
C GLY A 23 -10.05 -0.38 7.96
N LYS A 24 -10.27 0.09 9.20
CA LYS A 24 -10.08 1.49 9.59
C LYS A 24 -8.99 1.59 10.66
N ARG A 25 -8.38 2.76 10.78
CA ARG A 25 -7.51 3.10 11.90
C ARG A 25 -8.28 3.14 13.21
N HIS A 26 -7.61 2.78 14.30
CA HIS A 26 -8.19 2.72 15.64
C HIS A 26 -8.22 4.11 16.26
N TRP A 27 -9.26 4.43 17.06
CA TRP A 27 -9.44 5.76 17.66
C TRP A 27 -8.29 6.18 18.61
N ILE A 28 -7.52 5.20 19.12
CA ILE A 28 -6.38 5.47 20.00
C ILE A 28 -5.28 6.28 19.29
N GLU A 29 -5.13 6.11 17.98
CA GLU A 29 -4.17 6.85 17.18
C GLU A 29 -4.55 8.33 17.15
N LEU A 30 -5.83 8.62 16.89
CA LEU A 30 -6.36 9.97 16.99
C LEU A 30 -6.14 10.54 18.39
N LEU A 31 -6.41 9.78 19.45
CA LEU A 31 -6.19 10.24 20.82
C LEU A 31 -4.72 10.60 21.05
N GLN A 32 -3.79 9.71 20.72
CA GLN A 32 -2.36 9.91 20.97
C GLN A 32 -1.80 11.08 20.14
N SER A 33 -2.16 11.16 18.86
CA SER A 33 -1.72 12.23 17.96
C SER A 33 -2.33 13.59 18.30
N SER A 34 -3.57 13.63 18.82
CA SER A 34 -4.25 14.87 19.21
C SER A 34 -3.99 15.31 20.65
N LEU A 35 -3.52 14.42 21.54
CA LEU A 35 -3.40 14.68 22.99
C LEU A 35 -2.60 15.95 23.30
N VAL A 36 -1.44 16.14 22.66
CA VAL A 36 -0.59 17.30 22.91
C VAL A 36 -1.30 18.59 22.52
N PHE A 37 -1.92 18.63 21.35
CA PHE A 37 -2.69 19.79 20.88
C PHE A 37 -3.90 20.07 21.78
N LEU A 38 -4.60 19.03 22.22
CA LEU A 38 -5.75 19.15 23.10
C LEU A 38 -5.35 19.67 24.49
N VAL A 39 -4.26 19.16 25.07
CA VAL A 39 -3.72 19.64 26.35
C VAL A 39 -3.31 21.10 26.26
N ILE A 40 -2.60 21.50 25.19
CA ILE A 40 -2.24 22.90 24.96
C ILE A 40 -3.50 23.75 24.82
N ALA A 41 -4.47 23.33 24.00
CA ALA A 41 -5.73 24.05 23.80
C ALA A 41 -6.49 24.24 25.12
N VAL A 42 -6.57 23.21 25.96
CA VAL A 42 -7.25 23.27 27.26
C VAL A 42 -6.52 24.23 28.20
N ILE A 43 -5.20 24.17 28.27
CA ILE A 43 -4.40 25.06 29.11
C ILE A 43 -4.56 26.51 28.65
N THR A 44 -4.41 26.79 27.35
CA THR A 44 -4.53 28.16 26.83
C THR A 44 -5.96 28.69 26.95
N ALA A 45 -6.97 27.85 26.72
CA ALA A 45 -8.38 28.20 26.92
C ALA A 45 -8.69 28.47 28.39
N ALA A 46 -8.19 27.64 29.31
CA ALA A 46 -8.39 27.82 30.75
C ALA A 46 -7.75 29.12 31.24
N ILE A 47 -6.51 29.41 30.81
CA ILE A 47 -5.84 30.67 31.16
C ILE A 47 -6.58 31.88 30.56
N ALA A 48 -7.04 31.77 29.31
CA ALA A 48 -7.80 32.83 28.65
C ALA A 48 -9.13 33.11 29.37
N LEU A 49 -9.89 32.07 29.66
CA LEU A 49 -11.16 32.16 30.41
C LEU A 49 -10.94 32.71 31.83
N PHE A 50 -9.90 32.24 32.51
CA PHE A 50 -9.52 32.75 33.83
C PHE A 50 -9.25 34.25 33.77
N ARG A 51 -8.43 34.72 32.82
CA ARG A 51 -8.13 36.16 32.64
C ARG A 51 -9.35 36.98 32.20
N ALA A 52 -10.22 36.41 31.36
CA ALA A 52 -11.44 37.06 30.91
C ALA A 52 -12.46 37.24 32.05
N ALA A 53 -12.54 36.26 32.96
CA ALA A 53 -13.38 36.33 34.16
C ALA A 53 -12.88 37.33 35.22
N GLY A 54 -11.75 37.99 35.00
CA GLY A 54 -11.12 38.86 36.01
C GLY A 54 -10.21 38.09 36.98
N GLY A 55 -9.80 36.89 36.58
CA GLY A 55 -8.80 36.09 37.26
C GLY A 55 -7.44 36.76 37.24
N ALA A 56 -6.94 37.10 38.42
CA ALA A 56 -5.60 37.62 38.62
C ALA A 56 -4.82 36.72 39.58
N LEU A 57 -3.55 36.51 39.25
CA LEU A 57 -2.61 35.71 40.03
C LEU A 57 -1.73 36.64 40.85
N LEU A 58 -1.47 36.28 42.11
CA LEU A 58 -0.52 36.94 43.00
C LEU A 58 -0.79 38.45 43.21
N ILE A 59 -1.98 38.81 43.70
CA ILE A 59 -2.28 40.20 44.08
C ILE A 59 -1.93 40.41 45.56
N MET A 60 -1.17 41.47 45.85
CA MET A 60 -1.01 41.97 47.21
C MET A 60 -2.21 42.84 47.57
N ARG A 61 -2.97 42.45 48.59
CA ARG A 61 -4.07 43.26 49.12
C ARG A 61 -3.61 43.89 50.42
N GLU A 62 -3.17 45.15 50.34
CA GLU A 62 -2.73 45.90 51.51
C GLU A 62 -3.86 45.97 52.56
N GLY A 63 -3.53 45.62 53.81
CA GLY A 63 -4.46 45.69 54.95
C GLY A 63 -5.22 44.41 55.32
N VAL A 64 -5.06 43.29 54.59
CA VAL A 64 -5.70 42.00 54.94
C VAL A 64 -4.66 41.02 55.48
N THR A 65 -4.56 40.91 56.81
CA THR A 65 -3.78 39.84 57.45
C THR A 65 -4.63 38.58 57.55
N ARG A 66 -4.22 37.51 56.89
CA ARG A 66 -4.94 36.22 56.92
C ARG A 66 -4.36 35.34 58.02
N PRO A 67 -5.19 34.79 58.93
CA PRO A 67 -4.71 33.90 59.97
C PRO A 67 -4.18 32.58 59.36
N LEU A 68 -3.27 31.91 60.08
CA LEU A 68 -2.76 30.59 59.68
C LEU A 68 -3.88 29.53 59.56
N THR A 69 -5.02 29.75 60.22
CA THR A 69 -6.18 28.86 60.24
C THR A 69 -7.11 29.00 59.03
N ASP A 70 -6.79 29.88 58.07
CA ASP A 70 -7.54 29.97 56.80
C ASP A 70 -7.54 28.58 56.11
N PRO A 71 -8.70 28.06 55.67
CA PRO A 71 -8.83 26.71 55.13
C PRO A 71 -7.91 26.44 53.92
N ILE A 72 -7.60 27.45 53.12
CA ILE A 72 -6.67 27.32 51.99
C ILE A 72 -5.21 27.28 52.48
N ASN A 73 -4.87 27.92 53.61
CA ASN A 73 -3.53 27.87 54.20
C ASN A 73 -3.31 26.46 54.74
N ILE A 74 -4.31 25.93 55.45
CA ILE A 74 -4.32 24.54 55.94
C ILE A 74 -4.17 23.57 54.77
N ALA A 75 -4.94 23.74 53.68
CA ALA A 75 -4.83 22.88 52.50
C ALA A 75 -3.41 22.92 51.88
N LEU A 76 -2.80 24.11 51.74
CA LEU A 76 -1.44 24.23 51.21
C LEU A 76 -0.39 23.64 52.15
N PHE A 77 -0.51 23.84 53.47
CA PHE A 77 0.37 23.23 54.46
C PHE A 77 0.26 21.70 54.48
N THR A 78 -0.97 21.16 54.39
CA THR A 78 -1.18 19.70 54.29
C THR A 78 -0.58 19.13 53.01
N LEU A 79 -0.75 19.81 51.87
CA LEU A 79 -0.17 19.40 50.60
C LEU A 79 1.37 19.45 50.65
N LEU A 80 1.95 20.50 51.22
CA LEU A 80 3.40 20.63 51.45
C LEU A 80 3.91 19.47 52.31
N LEU A 81 3.22 19.14 53.40
CA LEU A 81 3.60 18.05 54.31
C LEU A 81 3.51 16.69 53.62
N VAL A 82 2.48 16.46 52.80
CA VAL A 82 2.35 15.25 51.96
C VAL A 82 3.50 15.17 50.95
N LEU A 83 3.86 16.28 50.29
CA LEU A 83 4.93 16.30 49.29
C LEU A 83 6.30 16.05 49.92
N VAL A 84 6.57 16.65 51.09
CA VAL A 84 7.79 16.39 51.88
C VAL A 84 7.84 14.94 52.35
N ALA A 85 6.72 14.37 52.79
CA ALA A 85 6.64 12.96 53.19
C ALA A 85 6.88 12.00 52.01
N LEU A 86 6.34 12.31 50.82
CA LEU A 86 6.58 11.54 49.60
C LEU A 86 8.04 11.63 49.14
N TRP A 87 8.64 12.83 49.21
CA TRP A 87 10.05 13.05 48.89
C TRP A 87 10.98 12.28 49.86
N ALA A 88 10.76 12.40 51.17
CA ALA A 88 11.53 11.69 52.20
C ALA A 88 11.40 10.15 52.08
N ARG A 89 10.21 9.67 51.69
CA ARG A 89 9.97 8.23 51.41
C ARG A 89 10.66 7.77 50.12
N GLY A 90 10.80 8.66 49.14
CA GLY A 90 11.57 8.45 47.91
C GLY A 90 13.07 8.29 48.18
N GLU A 91 13.64 9.15 49.02
CA GLU A 91 15.04 9.08 49.45
C GLU A 91 15.36 7.81 50.27
N ALA A 92 14.44 7.37 51.14
CA ALA A 92 14.62 6.14 51.91
C ALA A 92 14.78 4.87 51.04
N LYS A 93 14.26 4.88 49.80
CA LYS A 93 14.45 3.78 48.82
C LYS A 93 15.72 3.93 47.98
N LYS A 94 16.38 5.09 47.99
CA LYS A 94 17.49 5.43 47.08
C LYS A 94 18.85 4.90 47.51
N GLN A 95 19.02 4.39 48.73
CA GLN A 95 20.24 3.67 49.16
C GLN A 95 20.54 2.39 48.34
N ARG A 96 19.67 1.97 47.41
CA ARG A 96 19.86 0.76 46.58
C ARG A 96 20.07 0.97 45.09
N ARG A 97 20.00 2.18 44.53
CA ARG A 97 20.29 2.41 43.09
C ARG A 97 21.01 3.73 42.85
N LYS A 98 22.30 3.65 42.50
CA LYS A 98 23.03 4.71 41.81
C LYS A 98 22.51 4.72 40.38
N ASP A 99 21.94 5.82 39.88
CA ASP A 99 21.92 6.17 38.45
C ASP A 99 21.47 7.64 38.23
N THR A 100 22.26 8.33 37.41
CA THR A 100 22.04 9.50 36.52
C THR A 100 21.27 10.76 37.04
N PRO A 101 21.90 11.96 37.09
CA PRO A 101 21.36 13.14 37.78
C PRO A 101 20.12 13.82 37.15
N TRP A 102 19.91 13.75 35.83
CA TRP A 102 18.97 14.63 35.12
C TRP A 102 17.56 14.05 34.89
N ARG A 103 17.31 12.81 35.31
CA ARG A 103 16.00 12.14 35.25
C ARG A 103 15.49 11.76 36.65
N ASN A 104 15.93 12.51 37.66
CA ASN A 104 15.53 12.28 39.04
C ASN A 104 14.18 12.97 39.31
N PRO A 105 13.12 12.21 39.65
CA PRO A 105 11.84 12.81 40.05
C PRO A 105 11.99 13.72 41.29
N ASP A 106 13.09 13.59 42.04
CA ASP A 106 13.41 14.42 43.20
C ASP A 106 13.60 15.90 42.86
N VAL A 107 14.11 16.23 41.67
CA VAL A 107 14.24 17.64 41.25
C VAL A 107 12.86 18.26 41.05
N LEU A 108 11.90 17.48 40.52
CA LEU A 108 10.51 17.91 40.39
C LEU A 108 9.83 18.05 41.76
N TYR A 109 10.08 17.14 42.71
CA TYR A 109 9.58 17.26 44.09
C TYR A 109 10.17 18.46 44.81
N LEU A 110 11.48 18.70 44.72
CA LEU A 110 12.14 19.85 45.34
C LEU A 110 11.66 21.18 44.74
N LEU A 111 11.50 21.25 43.41
CA LEU A 111 10.90 22.41 42.75
C LEU A 111 9.45 22.64 43.18
N ALA A 112 8.65 21.57 43.32
CA ALA A 112 7.27 21.67 43.79
C ALA A 112 7.17 22.08 45.26
N ILE A 113 8.04 21.55 46.14
CA ILE A 113 8.14 21.93 47.55
C ILE A 113 8.55 23.41 47.66
N PHE A 114 9.54 23.84 46.88
CA PHE A 114 9.98 25.24 46.84
C PHE A 114 8.87 26.17 46.35
N ALA A 115 8.18 25.81 45.27
CA ALA A 115 7.06 26.57 44.73
C ALA A 115 5.89 26.67 45.73
N LEU A 116 5.54 25.57 46.42
CA LEU A 116 4.53 25.56 47.48
C LEU A 116 4.94 26.38 48.69
N GLY A 117 6.21 26.29 49.12
CA GLY A 117 6.76 27.10 50.21
C GLY A 117 6.70 28.60 49.89
N ALA A 118 7.07 28.98 48.66
CA ALA A 118 6.96 30.36 48.18
C ALA A 118 5.50 30.83 48.12
N ALA A 119 4.56 29.98 47.68
CA ALA A 119 3.13 30.30 47.65
C ALA A 119 2.54 30.49 49.06
N ILE A 120 2.94 29.68 50.03
CA ILE A 120 2.55 29.83 51.44
C ILE A 120 3.13 31.12 52.02
N TRP A 121 4.42 31.39 51.81
CA TRP A 121 5.08 32.61 52.26
C TRP A 121 4.42 33.87 51.69
N PHE A 122 4.11 33.87 50.38
CA PHE A 122 3.39 34.94 49.71
C PHE A 122 1.99 35.15 50.31
N ARG A 123 1.27 34.06 50.63
CA ARG A 123 -0.07 34.13 51.23
C ARG A 123 -0.07 34.63 52.67
N LEU A 124 0.93 34.25 53.46
CA LEU A 124 1.14 34.75 54.82
C LEU A 124 1.54 36.23 54.83
N SER A 125 2.17 36.71 53.77
CA SER A 125 2.57 38.11 53.58
C SER A 125 1.41 39.03 53.17
N GLY A 126 0.17 38.51 53.12
CA GLY A 126 -1.03 39.26 52.72
C GLY A 126 -1.40 39.13 51.24
N GLY A 127 -0.73 38.25 50.50
CA GLY A 127 -1.02 38.00 49.09
C GLY A 127 -2.20 37.04 48.86
N GLU A 128 -2.98 37.28 47.82
CA GLU A 128 -3.99 36.33 47.33
C GLU A 128 -3.45 35.59 46.09
N LEU A 129 -3.48 34.26 46.14
CA LEU A 129 -2.93 33.41 45.08
C LEU A 129 -3.79 33.45 43.81
N ILE A 130 -5.11 33.42 43.98
CA ILE A 130 -6.10 33.40 42.90
C ILE A 130 -7.26 34.30 43.34
N VAL A 131 -7.48 35.41 42.62
CA VAL A 131 -8.61 36.32 42.83
C VAL A 131 -9.41 36.39 41.55
N ILE A 132 -10.74 36.29 41.65
CA ILE A 132 -11.64 36.52 40.53
C ILE A 132 -12.41 37.80 40.85
N ASP A 133 -11.97 38.92 40.31
CA ASP A 133 -12.63 40.21 40.49
C ASP A 133 -12.94 40.81 39.10
N PRO A 134 -14.20 41.13 38.78
CA PRO A 134 -14.58 41.71 37.49
C PRO A 134 -13.77 42.96 37.11
N THR A 135 -13.24 43.70 38.09
CA THR A 135 -12.39 44.87 37.87
C THR A 135 -11.07 44.55 37.15
N TYR A 136 -10.55 43.33 37.29
CA TYR A 136 -9.36 42.85 36.57
C TYR A 136 -9.70 42.12 35.28
N SER A 137 -10.95 42.16 34.80
CA SER A 137 -11.33 41.50 33.55
C SER A 137 -10.53 42.07 32.37
N ARG A 138 -9.76 41.19 31.72
CA ARG A 138 -8.91 41.53 30.56
C ARG A 138 -9.29 40.72 29.34
N ALA A 139 -10.59 40.63 29.06
CA ALA A 139 -11.11 39.84 27.94
C ALA A 139 -10.57 40.32 26.56
N GLY A 140 -10.37 41.63 26.38
CA GLY A 140 -9.91 42.23 25.12
C GLY A 140 -8.42 42.54 25.03
N ASP A 141 -7.62 42.13 26.02
CA ASP A 141 -6.17 42.39 26.04
C ASP A 141 -5.44 41.54 24.97
N ALA A 142 -4.32 42.06 24.44
CA ALA A 142 -3.50 41.39 23.43
C ALA A 142 -3.09 39.97 23.87
N ILE A 143 -2.80 39.79 25.16
CA ILE A 143 -2.47 38.46 25.72
C ILE A 143 -3.66 37.50 25.60
N ASN A 144 -4.88 37.96 25.88
CA ASN A 144 -6.07 37.11 25.80
C ASN A 144 -6.42 36.77 24.35
N ILE A 145 -6.21 37.72 23.43
CA ILE A 145 -6.33 37.49 21.98
C ILE A 145 -5.33 36.42 21.53
N VAL A 146 -4.06 36.53 21.92
CA VAL A 146 -3.03 35.54 21.56
C VAL A 146 -3.37 34.16 22.11
N LEU A 147 -3.82 34.05 23.36
CA LEU A 147 -4.24 32.77 23.96
C LEU A 147 -5.46 32.18 23.25
N SER A 148 -6.43 33.02 22.87
CA SER A 148 -7.63 32.59 22.14
C SER A 148 -7.30 32.13 20.72
N VAL A 149 -6.44 32.86 20.02
CA VAL A 149 -5.94 32.49 18.68
C VAL A 149 -5.14 31.19 18.75
N THR A 150 -4.27 31.04 19.76
CA THR A 150 -3.52 29.80 19.98
C THR A 150 -4.45 28.62 20.23
N THR A 151 -5.48 28.81 21.07
CA THR A 151 -6.51 27.80 21.31
C THR A 151 -7.21 27.40 20.01
N LEU A 152 -7.62 28.38 19.20
CA LEU A 152 -8.28 28.13 17.91
C LEU A 152 -7.37 27.36 16.94
N LEU A 153 -6.09 27.72 16.85
CA LEU A 153 -5.10 27.02 16.02
C LEU A 153 -4.90 25.57 16.48
N MET A 154 -4.82 25.33 17.79
CA MET A 154 -4.69 23.97 18.33
C MET A 154 -5.95 23.14 18.06
N LEU A 155 -7.15 23.72 18.17
CA LEU A 155 -8.40 23.04 17.82
C LEU A 155 -8.49 22.76 16.30
N ALA A 156 -8.04 23.68 15.46
CA ALA A 156 -7.95 23.48 14.02
C ALA A 156 -6.98 22.34 13.67
N ALA A 157 -5.84 22.23 14.36
CA ALA A 157 -4.92 21.11 14.21
C ALA A 157 -5.57 19.77 14.62
N VAL A 158 -6.32 19.73 15.71
CA VAL A 158 -7.09 18.52 16.11
C VAL A 158 -8.14 18.17 15.06
N ALA A 159 -8.86 19.15 14.51
CA ALA A 159 -9.82 18.94 13.43
C ALA A 159 -9.16 18.40 12.16
N TYR A 160 -7.97 18.89 11.83
CA TYR A 160 -7.15 18.39 10.73
C TYR A 160 -6.76 16.91 10.96
N LEU A 161 -6.22 16.58 12.13
CA LEU A 161 -5.85 15.20 12.50
C LEU A 161 -7.05 14.26 12.53
N TYR A 162 -8.21 14.75 12.96
CA TYR A 162 -9.47 13.99 12.91
C TYR A 162 -9.86 13.64 11.47
N ASN A 163 -9.72 14.59 10.54
CA ASN A 163 -10.01 14.33 9.13
C ASN A 163 -8.98 13.41 8.47
N ASP A 164 -7.71 13.52 8.84
CA ASP A 164 -6.65 12.59 8.39
C ASP A 164 -6.97 11.15 8.85
N TRP A 165 -7.18 10.96 10.16
CA TRP A 165 -7.51 9.67 10.76
C TRP A 165 -8.77 9.02 10.18
N ARG A 166 -9.81 9.81 9.85
CA ARG A 166 -11.09 9.25 9.38
C ARG A 166 -11.03 8.78 7.91
N ASN A 167 -10.11 9.32 7.12
CA ASN A 167 -10.04 9.07 5.67
C ASN A 167 -9.10 7.90 5.32
N ASP A 168 -8.11 7.61 6.15
CA ASP A 168 -7.17 6.52 5.92
C ASP A 168 -7.82 5.14 6.12
N VAL A 169 -7.89 4.36 5.04
CA VAL A 169 -8.61 3.08 5.00
C VAL A 169 -7.85 1.99 4.25
N LEU A 170 -8.00 0.77 4.74
CA LEU A 170 -7.50 -0.44 4.08
C LEU A 170 -8.70 -1.26 3.59
N ILE A 171 -8.86 -1.37 2.28
CA ILE A 171 -10.00 -2.04 1.64
C ILE A 171 -9.53 -3.39 1.12
N VAL A 172 -10.18 -4.46 1.57
CA VAL A 172 -9.91 -5.83 1.12
C VAL A 172 -11.02 -6.26 0.18
N THR A 173 -10.67 -6.53 -1.07
CA THR A 173 -11.59 -7.09 -2.09
C THR A 173 -11.26 -8.56 -2.35
N ASN A 174 -12.05 -9.22 -3.19
CA ASN A 174 -11.79 -10.57 -3.67
C ASN A 174 -10.62 -10.66 -4.68
N ARG A 175 -10.16 -9.53 -5.25
CA ARG A 175 -9.07 -9.49 -6.23
C ARG A 175 -7.80 -8.81 -5.71
N ARG A 176 -7.93 -7.77 -4.87
CA ARG A 176 -6.80 -6.96 -4.37
C ARG A 176 -7.05 -6.42 -2.96
N VAL A 177 -5.97 -5.98 -2.33
CA VAL A 177 -5.96 -5.15 -1.13
C VAL A 177 -5.54 -3.75 -1.54
N ILE A 178 -6.34 -2.76 -1.19
CA ILE A 178 -6.15 -1.35 -1.52
C ILE A 178 -5.89 -0.61 -0.21
N TYR A 179 -4.76 0.07 -0.11
CA TYR A 179 -4.49 1.04 0.94
C TYR A 179 -4.66 2.43 0.35
N ASP A 180 -5.60 3.19 0.91
CA ASP A 180 -5.95 4.54 0.46
C ASP A 180 -5.62 5.54 1.57
N GLU A 181 -4.64 6.40 1.31
CA GLU A 181 -4.16 7.44 2.23
C GLU A 181 -4.54 8.81 1.66
N GLU A 182 -5.28 9.59 2.43
CA GLU A 182 -5.77 10.89 1.99
C GLU A 182 -5.46 11.98 3.00
N THR A 183 -4.36 12.69 2.76
CA THR A 183 -4.02 13.91 3.49
C THR A 183 -4.80 15.10 2.93
N MET A 184 -5.61 15.73 3.79
CA MET A 184 -6.46 16.84 3.39
C MET A 184 -5.64 18.00 2.80
N PHE A 185 -6.03 18.50 1.63
CA PHE A 185 -5.39 19.61 0.89
C PHE A 185 -3.93 19.41 0.47
N ILE A 186 -3.29 18.29 0.79
CA ILE A 186 -1.89 18.06 0.48
C ILE A 186 -1.80 17.01 -0.62
N ARG A 187 -2.17 15.76 -0.31
CA ARG A 187 -1.81 14.61 -1.14
C ARG A 187 -2.73 13.41 -0.95
N HIS A 188 -2.94 12.65 -2.01
CA HIS A 188 -3.71 11.42 -2.02
C HIS A 188 -2.88 10.32 -2.65
N VAL A 189 -2.54 9.33 -1.84
CA VAL A 189 -1.71 8.20 -2.24
C VAL A 189 -2.54 6.93 -2.13
N ARG A 190 -2.60 6.16 -3.21
CA ARG A 190 -3.26 4.85 -3.20
C ARG A 190 -2.30 3.78 -3.65
N GLN A 191 -2.16 2.76 -2.81
CA GLN A 191 -1.34 1.59 -3.08
C GLN A 191 -2.24 0.36 -3.23
N GLN A 192 -1.93 -0.50 -4.19
CA GLN A 192 -2.72 -1.70 -4.46
C GLN A 192 -1.82 -2.94 -4.53
N ILE A 193 -2.26 -4.03 -3.93
CA ILE A 193 -1.59 -5.34 -3.98
C ILE A 193 -2.63 -6.39 -4.38
N LEU A 194 -2.37 -7.16 -5.43
CA LEU A 194 -3.26 -8.24 -5.86
C LEU A 194 -3.25 -9.38 -4.84
N ILE A 195 -4.41 -10.00 -4.58
CA ILE A 195 -4.56 -11.10 -3.62
C ILE A 195 -3.66 -12.29 -4.00
N ASP A 196 -3.48 -12.54 -5.30
CA ASP A 196 -2.60 -13.60 -5.83
C ASP A 196 -1.12 -13.40 -5.46
N ASP A 197 -0.69 -12.13 -5.28
CA ASP A 197 0.70 -11.80 -4.96
C ASP A 197 1.01 -11.84 -3.47
N ILE A 198 -0.01 -11.92 -2.61
CA ILE A 198 0.17 -11.89 -1.16
C ILE A 198 0.79 -13.21 -0.71
N GLN A 199 2.00 -13.12 -0.17
CA GLN A 199 2.71 -14.27 0.38
C GLN A 199 2.40 -14.45 1.85
N GLN A 200 2.51 -13.35 2.61
CA GLN A 200 2.41 -13.36 4.05
C GLN A 200 1.76 -12.08 4.54
N VAL A 201 0.84 -12.23 5.50
CA VAL A 201 0.27 -11.13 6.26
C VAL A 201 0.71 -11.34 7.70
N ASN A 202 1.39 -10.36 8.27
CA ASN A 202 1.85 -10.40 9.65
C ASN A 202 1.13 -9.34 10.46
N VAL A 203 0.61 -9.73 11.63
CA VAL A 203 0.06 -8.80 12.61
C VAL A 203 1.05 -8.62 13.75
N ARG A 204 1.42 -7.37 14.03
CA ARG A 204 2.26 -6.99 15.17
C ARG A 204 1.47 -6.15 16.16
N ALA A 205 1.55 -6.51 17.44
CA ALA A 205 1.04 -5.71 18.55
C ALA A 205 2.21 -5.40 19.48
N ASP A 206 2.90 -4.29 19.23
CA ASP A 206 4.17 -3.97 19.89
C ASP A 206 4.01 -3.53 21.36
N THR A 207 2.78 -3.24 21.81
CA THR A 207 2.51 -2.69 23.15
C THR A 207 1.42 -3.48 23.89
N TYR A 208 1.51 -3.56 25.22
CA TYR A 208 0.45 -4.16 26.06
C TYR A 208 -0.91 -3.48 25.85
N GLN A 209 -0.93 -2.16 25.70
CA GLN A 209 -2.13 -1.39 25.36
C GLN A 209 -2.73 -1.82 24.02
N ALA A 210 -1.89 -2.13 23.03
CA ALA A 210 -2.32 -2.63 21.71
C ALA A 210 -3.08 -3.95 21.83
N THR A 211 -2.59 -4.85 22.67
CA THR A 211 -3.26 -6.13 22.95
C THR A 211 -4.57 -5.95 23.72
N LEU A 212 -4.60 -5.03 24.71
CA LEU A 212 -5.78 -4.78 25.53
C LEU A 212 -6.92 -4.12 24.74
N PHE A 213 -6.61 -3.10 23.93
CA PHE A 213 -7.59 -2.35 23.15
C PHE A 213 -7.85 -2.95 21.75
N GLY A 214 -7.13 -4.00 21.35
CA GLY A 214 -7.37 -4.73 20.11
C GLY A 214 -6.95 -3.98 18.83
N TYR A 215 -5.89 -3.18 18.90
CA TYR A 215 -5.26 -2.52 17.74
C TYR A 215 -3.87 -3.08 17.46
N GLY A 216 -3.37 -2.90 16.24
CA GLY A 216 -2.02 -3.35 15.89
C GLY A 216 -1.60 -2.93 14.50
N LYS A 217 -0.38 -3.28 14.13
CA LYS A 217 0.19 -3.04 12.81
C LYS A 217 0.01 -4.27 11.93
N ILE A 218 -0.48 -4.08 10.71
CA ILE A 218 -0.58 -5.14 9.70
C ILE A 218 0.52 -4.90 8.67
N ILE A 219 1.34 -5.91 8.42
CA ILE A 219 2.41 -5.89 7.43
C ILE A 219 2.07 -6.94 6.38
N ILE A 220 1.67 -6.49 5.20
CA ILE A 220 1.37 -7.33 4.05
C ILE A 220 2.62 -7.40 3.19
N ARG A 221 3.16 -8.60 3.04
CA ARG A 221 4.29 -8.90 2.15
C ARG A 221 3.76 -9.59 0.91
N SER A 222 4.04 -8.99 -0.24
CA SER A 222 3.84 -9.62 -1.53
C SER A 222 5.16 -10.11 -2.11
N PHE A 223 5.15 -10.62 -3.34
CA PHE A 223 6.37 -10.87 -4.12
C PHE A 223 7.22 -9.59 -4.34
N SER A 224 6.63 -8.42 -4.12
CA SER A 224 7.33 -7.13 -4.12
C SER A 224 8.24 -6.98 -2.89
N PRO A 225 9.43 -6.37 -3.04
CA PRO A 225 10.30 -5.99 -1.93
C PRO A 225 9.64 -4.93 -1.02
N ARG A 226 8.62 -4.22 -1.52
CA ARG A 226 7.90 -3.23 -0.73
C ARG A 226 6.76 -3.88 0.03
N THR A 227 6.78 -3.68 1.34
CA THR A 227 5.73 -4.14 2.25
C THR A 227 4.67 -3.06 2.38
N LEU A 228 3.40 -3.43 2.28
CA LEU A 228 2.29 -2.54 2.63
C LEU A 228 2.10 -2.64 4.13
N GLU A 229 2.29 -1.52 4.80
CA GLU A 229 2.16 -1.39 6.25
C GLU A 229 0.92 -0.57 6.57
N PHE A 230 0.04 -1.14 7.38
CA PHE A 230 -1.14 -0.45 7.89
C PHE A 230 -1.05 -0.38 9.41
N ASP A 231 -0.69 0.80 9.91
CA ASP A 231 -0.49 1.06 11.32
C ASP A 231 -1.83 1.29 12.05
N PHE A 232 -1.85 0.99 13.36
CA PHE A 232 -3.02 1.19 14.23
C PHE A 232 -4.34 0.62 13.69
N ALA A 233 -4.29 -0.48 12.95
CA ALA A 233 -5.46 -1.15 12.40
C ALA A 233 -6.43 -1.57 13.51
N ALA A 234 -7.71 -1.22 13.37
CA ALA A 234 -8.76 -1.71 14.25
C ALA A 234 -9.01 -3.21 13.97
N ARG A 235 -8.94 -4.06 14.99
CA ARG A 235 -9.16 -5.51 14.89
C ARG A 235 -8.27 -6.17 13.82
N PRO A 236 -6.93 -6.09 13.96
CA PRO A 236 -6.01 -6.50 12.90
C PRO A 236 -6.09 -7.98 12.53
N ARG A 237 -6.45 -8.85 13.49
CA ARG A 237 -6.63 -10.29 13.25
C ARG A 237 -7.82 -10.61 12.34
N GLU A 238 -8.87 -9.80 12.37
CA GLU A 238 -10.02 -10.00 11.47
C GLU A 238 -9.64 -9.64 10.03
N ILE A 239 -8.88 -8.57 9.86
CA ILE A 239 -8.36 -8.12 8.56
C ILE A 239 -7.40 -9.19 7.99
N GLU A 240 -6.44 -9.66 8.79
CA GLU A 240 -5.52 -10.74 8.42
C GLU A 240 -6.28 -11.99 7.98
N LYS A 241 -7.26 -12.42 8.79
CA LYS A 241 -8.08 -13.60 8.49
C LYS A 241 -8.85 -13.41 7.18
N ALA A 242 -9.47 -12.24 6.97
CA ALA A 242 -10.21 -11.94 5.75
C ALA A 242 -9.32 -12.00 4.51
N ILE A 243 -8.12 -11.41 4.56
CA ILE A 243 -7.15 -11.47 3.45
C ILE A 243 -6.74 -12.92 3.19
N MET A 244 -6.33 -13.65 4.23
CA MET A 244 -5.87 -15.04 4.10
C MET A 244 -6.97 -16.00 3.65
N ASP A 245 -8.23 -15.75 4.04
CA ASP A 245 -9.39 -16.49 3.53
C ASP A 245 -9.56 -16.27 2.01
N GLN A 246 -9.41 -15.03 1.52
CA GLN A 246 -9.46 -14.75 0.08
C GLN A 246 -8.29 -15.41 -0.68
N VAL A 247 -7.07 -15.36 -0.14
CA VAL A 247 -5.91 -16.04 -0.73
C VAL A 247 -6.17 -17.56 -0.83
N ARG A 248 -6.68 -18.19 0.24
CA ARG A 248 -7.01 -19.62 0.23
C ARG A 248 -8.13 -19.96 -0.75
N ASN A 249 -9.17 -19.14 -0.80
CA ASN A 249 -10.30 -19.35 -1.71
C ASN A 249 -9.87 -19.23 -3.17
N LEU A 250 -9.01 -18.25 -3.48
CA LEU A 250 -8.46 -18.07 -4.82
C LEU A 250 -7.62 -19.27 -5.24
N ARG A 251 -6.72 -19.76 -4.38
CA ARG A 251 -5.92 -20.99 -4.65
C ARG A 251 -6.80 -22.23 -4.84
N ARG A 252 -7.81 -22.42 -3.99
CA ARG A 252 -8.76 -23.56 -4.08
C ARG A 252 -9.60 -23.56 -5.35
N ARG A 253 -10.00 -22.38 -5.86
CA ARG A 253 -10.75 -22.24 -7.12
C ARG A 253 -9.84 -22.43 -8.34
N GLN A 254 -8.63 -21.89 -8.29
CA GLN A 254 -7.73 -21.92 -9.44
C GLN A 254 -7.14 -23.30 -9.71
N GLU A 255 -6.74 -24.09 -8.71
CA GLU A 255 -6.00 -25.35 -8.96
C GLU A 255 -6.80 -26.45 -9.69
N PRO A 256 -8.01 -26.86 -9.25
CA PRO A 256 -8.69 -28.02 -9.83
C PRO A 256 -9.42 -27.71 -11.15
N ASP A 257 -10.02 -26.52 -11.28
CA ASP A 257 -10.84 -26.17 -12.45
C ASP A 257 -9.99 -25.83 -13.67
N LEU A 258 -8.84 -25.15 -13.50
CA LEU A 258 -7.90 -24.89 -14.61
C LEU A 258 -7.26 -26.19 -15.11
N LEU A 259 -6.82 -27.07 -14.21
CA LEU A 259 -6.23 -28.34 -14.59
C LEU A 259 -7.24 -29.19 -15.38
N ARG A 260 -8.49 -29.28 -14.90
CA ARG A 260 -9.54 -30.03 -15.59
C ARG A 260 -9.86 -29.45 -16.96
N THR A 261 -10.11 -28.15 -17.04
CA THR A 261 -10.48 -27.50 -18.31
C THR A 261 -9.36 -27.58 -19.34
N LEU A 262 -8.09 -27.45 -18.95
CA LEU A 262 -6.96 -27.57 -19.88
C LEU A 262 -6.68 -29.02 -20.30
N ILE A 263 -6.85 -30.00 -19.40
CA ILE A 263 -6.81 -31.43 -19.79
C ILE A 263 -7.92 -31.71 -20.80
N GLU A 264 -9.13 -31.21 -20.56
CA GLU A 264 -10.29 -31.40 -21.43
C GLU A 264 -10.06 -30.73 -22.80
N ASP A 265 -9.56 -29.50 -22.82
CA ASP A 265 -9.21 -28.75 -24.02
C ASP A 265 -8.12 -29.46 -24.85
N GLN A 266 -7.05 -29.93 -24.20
CA GLN A 266 -5.92 -30.56 -24.91
C GLN A 266 -6.18 -32.02 -25.32
N VAL A 267 -7.02 -32.77 -24.58
CA VAL A 267 -7.39 -34.16 -24.90
C VAL A 267 -8.52 -34.21 -25.92
N TYR A 268 -9.50 -33.31 -25.84
CA TYR A 268 -10.65 -33.28 -26.75
C TYR A 268 -10.53 -32.27 -27.89
N GLY A 269 -9.43 -31.52 -27.95
CA GLY A 269 -9.05 -30.72 -29.12
C GLY A 269 -9.87 -29.46 -29.34
N ASN A 270 -10.62 -29.01 -28.33
CA ASN A 270 -11.11 -27.64 -28.36
C ASN A 270 -9.88 -26.74 -28.21
N LYS A 271 -9.78 -25.72 -29.06
CA LYS A 271 -8.85 -24.62 -28.84
C LYS A 271 -9.71 -23.50 -28.29
N PRO A 272 -9.37 -22.89 -27.14
CA PRO A 272 -10.07 -21.72 -26.67
C PRO A 272 -9.85 -20.68 -27.76
N GLN A 273 -10.95 -20.16 -28.30
CA GLN A 273 -10.92 -19.01 -29.18
C GLN A 273 -10.08 -17.94 -28.48
N GLN A 274 -9.02 -17.52 -29.15
CA GLN A 274 -8.05 -16.55 -28.66
C GLN A 274 -8.83 -15.33 -28.18
N GLN A 275 -8.98 -15.23 -26.86
CA GLN A 275 -9.91 -14.30 -26.26
C GLN A 275 -9.43 -12.90 -26.64
N SER A 276 -10.28 -12.16 -27.33
CA SER A 276 -9.98 -10.85 -27.86
C SER A 276 -9.41 -10.00 -26.74
N ALA A 277 -8.30 -9.30 -27.01
CA ALA A 277 -7.68 -8.40 -26.05
C ALA A 277 -8.76 -7.54 -25.38
N PRO A 278 -8.72 -7.32 -24.06
CA PRO A 278 -9.71 -6.50 -23.40
C PRO A 278 -9.81 -5.16 -24.11
N SER A 279 -11.05 -4.77 -24.44
CA SER A 279 -11.33 -3.45 -25.01
C SER A 279 -11.04 -2.43 -23.92
N VAL A 280 -9.83 -1.88 -23.93
CA VAL A 280 -9.39 -0.91 -22.92
C VAL A 280 -10.25 0.35 -23.08
N GLN A 281 -11.15 0.58 -22.12
CA GLN A 281 -12.02 1.76 -22.11
C GLN A 281 -11.30 2.95 -21.48
N VAL A 282 -10.15 3.37 -22.03
CA VAL A 282 -9.49 4.58 -21.51
C VAL A 282 -10.15 5.81 -22.12
N ARG A 283 -10.60 6.74 -21.27
CA ARG A 283 -11.17 8.01 -21.72
C ARG A 283 -10.04 8.93 -22.20
N ALA A 284 -9.93 9.13 -23.52
CA ALA A 284 -8.98 10.08 -24.06
C ALA A 284 -9.34 11.54 -23.72
N GLN A 285 -8.44 12.26 -23.05
CA GLN A 285 -8.56 13.70 -22.86
C GLN A 285 -8.11 14.39 -24.16
N ARG A 286 -9.00 15.21 -24.74
CA ARG A 286 -8.75 15.91 -25.99
C ARG A 286 -8.45 17.38 -25.71
N PHE A 287 -7.34 17.87 -26.28
CA PHE A 287 -7.06 19.30 -26.33
C PHE A 287 -7.84 19.93 -27.52
N PRO A 288 -8.37 21.17 -27.41
CA PRO A 288 -9.14 21.81 -28.47
C PRO A 288 -8.37 22.00 -29.80
N LEU A 289 -7.03 22.01 -29.76
CA LEU A 289 -6.17 22.16 -30.94
C LEU A 289 -5.24 20.92 -31.10
N PRO A 290 -5.73 19.83 -31.73
CA PRO A 290 -4.99 18.56 -31.83
C PRO A 290 -3.62 18.66 -32.50
N ALA A 291 -3.41 19.66 -33.37
CA ALA A 291 -2.13 19.89 -34.05
C ALA A 291 -1.01 20.35 -33.10
N LEU A 292 -1.36 21.00 -31.98
CA LEU A 292 -0.40 21.48 -30.98
C LEU A 292 -0.12 20.43 -29.90
N TYR A 293 -1.14 19.63 -29.56
CA TYR A 293 -1.08 18.60 -28.54
C TYR A 293 -1.94 17.39 -28.94
N PRO A 294 -1.35 16.19 -29.15
CA PRO A 294 -2.10 15.00 -29.52
C PRO A 294 -3.06 14.55 -28.40
N PRO A 295 -4.10 13.77 -28.72
CA PRO A 295 -4.99 13.20 -27.71
C PRO A 295 -4.20 12.28 -26.77
N ASN A 296 -4.47 12.36 -25.46
CA ASN A 296 -3.75 11.60 -24.45
C ASN A 296 -4.77 10.80 -23.61
N PRO A 297 -4.66 9.46 -23.50
CA PRO A 297 -3.68 8.58 -24.15
C PRO A 297 -3.89 8.37 -25.66
N GLU A 298 -2.80 8.06 -26.36
CA GLU A 298 -2.80 7.54 -27.74
C GLU A 298 -2.92 6.01 -27.69
N ILE A 299 -4.06 5.47 -28.15
CA ILE A 299 -4.34 4.04 -28.15
C ILE A 299 -3.94 3.44 -29.50
N PHE A 300 -2.92 2.59 -29.51
CA PHE A 300 -2.58 1.75 -30.65
C PHE A 300 -3.03 0.29 -30.38
N PRO A 301 -3.21 -0.55 -31.41
CA PRO A 301 -3.66 -1.94 -31.23
C PRO A 301 -2.78 -2.82 -30.31
N ASP A 302 -1.49 -2.46 -30.18
CA ASP A 302 -0.50 -3.24 -29.44
C ASP A 302 0.18 -2.48 -28.28
N ARG A 303 0.01 -1.15 -28.24
CA ARG A 303 0.63 -0.28 -27.21
C ARG A 303 -0.25 0.90 -26.87
N ILE A 304 -0.19 1.33 -25.62
CA ILE A 304 -0.82 2.58 -25.16
C ILE A 304 0.30 3.55 -24.80
N VAL A 305 0.20 4.78 -25.31
CA VAL A 305 1.19 5.83 -25.03
C VAL A 305 0.53 6.93 -24.22
N TRP A 306 1.09 7.19 -23.04
CA TRP A 306 0.77 8.34 -22.22
C TRP A 306 1.86 9.40 -22.32
N ARG A 307 1.42 10.65 -22.20
CA ARG A 307 2.29 11.83 -22.12
C ARG A 307 1.93 12.63 -20.85
N PRO A 308 2.75 13.61 -20.44
CA PRO A 308 2.31 14.62 -19.50
C PRO A 308 0.99 15.29 -19.96
N SER A 309 0.20 15.88 -19.07
CA SER A 309 -1.03 16.56 -19.50
C SER A 309 -0.75 17.91 -20.18
N TRP A 310 -1.60 18.30 -21.14
CA TRP A 310 -1.52 19.63 -21.77
C TRP A 310 -1.71 20.76 -20.76
N VAL A 311 -2.53 20.54 -19.72
CA VAL A 311 -2.76 21.50 -18.63
C VAL A 311 -1.45 21.75 -17.88
N TYR A 312 -0.71 20.68 -17.58
CA TYR A 312 0.59 20.79 -16.93
C TYR A 312 1.61 21.55 -17.79
N VAL A 313 1.64 21.29 -19.10
CA VAL A 313 2.48 22.04 -20.05
C VAL A 313 2.15 23.54 -19.98
N LEU A 314 0.85 23.89 -19.98
CA LEU A 314 0.40 25.29 -19.90
C LEU A 314 0.80 25.96 -18.58
N ILE A 315 0.60 25.29 -17.44
CA ILE A 315 1.00 25.80 -16.12
C ILE A 315 2.51 26.00 -16.05
N ARG A 316 3.31 25.09 -16.61
CA ARG A 316 4.77 25.20 -16.62
C ARG A 316 5.24 26.31 -17.55
N LEU A 317 4.49 26.59 -18.62
CA LEU A 317 4.72 27.72 -19.53
C LEU A 317 4.38 29.09 -18.90
N LEU A 318 3.60 29.14 -17.81
CA LEU A 318 3.40 30.38 -17.06
C LEU A 318 4.69 30.89 -16.41
N ARG A 319 5.70 30.04 -16.15
CA ARG A 319 6.98 30.48 -15.58
C ARG A 319 7.78 31.39 -16.53
N PRO A 320 8.08 31.00 -17.78
CA PRO A 320 8.75 31.91 -18.71
C PRO A 320 7.86 33.11 -19.07
N LEU A 321 6.54 32.95 -19.16
CA LEU A 321 5.63 34.08 -19.41
C LEU A 321 5.61 35.09 -18.25
N GLY A 322 5.55 34.60 -17.01
CA GLY A 322 5.62 35.42 -15.80
C GLY A 322 6.98 36.08 -15.65
N GLY A 323 8.07 35.36 -15.93
CA GLY A 323 9.42 35.93 -15.97
C GLY A 323 9.56 37.04 -17.01
N PHE A 324 9.01 36.83 -18.22
CA PHE A 324 8.95 37.86 -19.25
C PHE A 324 8.13 39.06 -18.79
N ALA A 325 6.94 38.85 -18.21
CA ALA A 325 6.09 39.92 -17.70
C ALA A 325 6.78 40.75 -16.60
N ILE A 326 7.46 40.09 -15.65
CA ILE A 326 8.25 40.78 -14.60
C ILE A 326 9.39 41.59 -15.24
N THR A 327 10.13 41.02 -16.18
CA THR A 327 11.19 41.73 -16.91
C THR A 327 10.63 42.96 -17.65
N MET A 328 9.45 42.85 -18.26
CA MET A 328 8.79 43.98 -18.93
C MET A 328 8.37 45.07 -17.93
N VAL A 329 7.88 44.69 -16.75
CA VAL A 329 7.57 45.66 -15.67
C VAL A 329 8.84 46.36 -15.18
N VAL A 330 9.94 45.62 -14.98
CA VAL A 330 11.23 46.21 -14.58
C VAL A 330 11.75 47.16 -15.65
N LEU A 331 11.72 46.77 -16.94
CA LEU A 331 12.12 47.64 -18.05
C LEU A 331 11.25 48.90 -18.12
N ALA A 332 9.94 48.79 -17.95
CA ALA A 332 9.03 49.93 -17.92
C ALA A 332 9.37 50.90 -16.77
N LEU A 333 9.70 50.38 -15.58
CA LEU A 333 10.14 51.20 -14.46
C LEU A 333 11.48 51.88 -14.73
N LEU A 334 12.46 51.18 -15.32
CA LEU A 334 13.76 51.76 -15.66
C LEU A 334 13.65 52.90 -16.69
N VAL A 335 12.73 52.77 -17.65
CA VAL A 335 12.39 53.85 -18.60
C VAL A 335 11.72 55.02 -17.88
N GLN A 336 10.79 54.75 -16.96
CA GLN A 336 10.09 55.79 -16.19
C GLN A 336 11.05 56.66 -15.36
N PHE A 337 12.15 56.09 -14.88
CA PHE A 337 13.19 56.81 -14.12
C PHE A 337 14.35 57.33 -14.99
N SER A 338 14.23 57.26 -16.32
CA SER A 338 15.26 57.71 -17.28
C SER A 338 16.65 57.10 -17.04
N LEU A 339 16.70 55.84 -16.56
CA LEU A 339 17.95 55.14 -16.27
C LEU A 339 18.57 54.47 -17.51
N ILE A 340 17.80 54.32 -18.59
CA ILE A 340 18.19 53.63 -19.83
C ILE A 340 17.58 54.29 -21.05
N ASP A 341 18.34 54.33 -22.14
CA ASP A 341 17.92 54.89 -23.43
C ASP A 341 16.97 53.95 -24.19
N GLY A 342 16.11 54.50 -25.05
CA GLY A 342 15.12 53.74 -25.82
C GLY A 342 15.71 52.66 -26.75
N VAL A 343 16.92 52.88 -27.28
CA VAL A 343 17.64 51.87 -28.08
C VAL A 343 18.01 50.66 -27.23
N THR A 344 18.54 50.91 -26.02
CA THR A 344 18.91 49.88 -25.05
C THR A 344 17.69 49.09 -24.60
N VAL A 345 16.56 49.76 -24.36
CA VAL A 345 15.28 49.11 -24.02
C VAL A 345 14.82 48.20 -25.14
N THR A 346 14.88 48.65 -26.39
CA THR A 346 14.45 47.85 -27.55
C THR A 346 15.29 46.59 -27.69
N LEU A 347 16.61 46.71 -27.51
CA LEU A 347 17.53 45.56 -27.56
C LEU A 347 17.25 44.59 -26.41
N LEU A 348 17.00 45.08 -25.19
CA LEU A 348 16.68 44.26 -24.02
C LEU A 348 15.33 43.55 -24.15
N VAL A 349 14.31 44.21 -24.71
CA VAL A 349 13.01 43.59 -24.99
C VAL A 349 13.18 42.46 -26.01
N PHE A 350 13.95 42.66 -27.08
CA PHE A 350 14.20 41.62 -28.08
C PHE A 350 15.00 40.45 -27.49
N ALA A 351 16.03 40.75 -26.70
CA ALA A 351 16.81 39.74 -25.98
C ALA A 351 15.95 38.94 -24.99
N ALA A 352 15.06 39.61 -24.25
CA ALA A 352 14.10 38.97 -23.36
C ALA A 352 13.13 38.07 -24.16
N LEU A 353 12.55 38.57 -25.25
CA LEU A 353 11.65 37.80 -26.10
C LEU A 353 12.32 36.53 -26.63
N LEU A 354 13.55 36.62 -27.11
CA LEU A 354 14.32 35.46 -27.56
C LEU A 354 14.62 34.49 -26.41
N PHE A 355 15.11 35.00 -25.27
CA PHE A 355 15.46 34.15 -24.14
C PHE A 355 14.25 33.40 -23.58
N PHE A 356 13.17 34.12 -23.26
CA PHE A 356 11.93 33.53 -22.73
C PHE A 356 11.20 32.69 -23.79
N GLY A 357 11.30 33.05 -25.08
CA GLY A 357 10.76 32.28 -26.20
C GLY A 357 11.48 30.94 -26.36
N VAL A 358 12.81 30.94 -26.39
CA VAL A 358 13.63 29.71 -26.44
C VAL A 358 13.39 28.87 -25.18
N TRP A 359 13.29 29.49 -24.01
CA TRP A 359 13.01 28.79 -22.77
C TRP A 359 11.61 28.13 -22.76
N GLY A 360 10.59 28.84 -23.23
CA GLY A 360 9.24 28.29 -23.38
C GLY A 360 9.19 27.16 -24.41
N TRP A 361 9.85 27.33 -25.55
CA TRP A 361 10.00 26.28 -26.56
C TRP A 361 10.70 25.04 -25.99
N TRP A 362 11.78 25.24 -25.22
CA TRP A 362 12.52 24.16 -24.55
C TRP A 362 11.63 23.36 -23.59
N ILE A 363 10.83 24.04 -22.75
CA ILE A 363 9.90 23.38 -21.82
C ILE A 363 8.86 22.58 -22.58
N ARG A 364 8.26 23.17 -23.62
CA ARG A 364 7.26 22.49 -24.46
C ARG A 364 7.85 21.24 -25.10
N GLU A 365 9.01 21.37 -25.74
CA GLU A 365 9.64 20.28 -26.48
C GLU A 365 10.05 19.13 -25.56
N ALA A 366 10.55 19.45 -24.36
CA ALA A 366 10.88 18.47 -23.34
C ALA A 366 9.65 17.66 -22.87
N LEU A 367 8.52 18.33 -22.63
CA LEU A 367 7.32 17.68 -22.09
C LEU A 367 6.51 16.90 -23.12
N ILE A 368 6.52 17.32 -24.40
CA ILE A 368 5.77 16.62 -25.45
C ILE A 368 6.44 15.30 -25.83
N HIS A 369 7.77 15.25 -25.77
CA HIS A 369 8.55 14.07 -26.16
C HIS A 369 8.81 13.07 -25.03
N ASP A 370 8.39 13.41 -23.82
CA ASP A 370 8.36 12.50 -22.69
C ASP A 370 7.18 11.52 -22.87
N ASN A 371 7.49 10.26 -23.17
CA ASN A 371 6.51 9.26 -23.54
C ASN A 371 6.61 8.02 -22.64
N TYR A 372 5.48 7.66 -22.06
CA TYR A 372 5.31 6.45 -21.28
C TYR A 372 4.53 5.44 -22.12
N ILE A 373 5.17 4.33 -22.49
CA ILE A 373 4.60 3.33 -23.38
C ILE A 373 4.36 2.04 -22.60
N LEU A 374 3.12 1.56 -22.60
CA LEU A 374 2.76 0.24 -22.10
C LEU A 374 2.45 -0.69 -23.26
N THR A 375 3.20 -1.79 -23.32
CA THR A 375 2.95 -2.90 -24.25
C THR A 375 2.41 -4.10 -23.45
N ARG A 376 2.08 -5.20 -24.14
CA ARG A 376 1.59 -6.42 -23.49
C ARG A 376 2.63 -7.11 -22.61
N THR A 377 3.90 -6.85 -22.85
CA THR A 377 5.02 -7.56 -22.22
C THR A 377 5.91 -6.64 -21.41
N ASP A 378 5.97 -5.36 -21.76
CA ASP A 378 6.95 -4.42 -21.24
C ASP A 378 6.33 -3.05 -20.94
N ILE A 379 6.91 -2.38 -19.96
CA ILE A 379 6.72 -0.97 -19.67
C ILE A 379 7.99 -0.22 -20.09
N ILE A 380 7.80 0.84 -20.88
CA ILE A 380 8.89 1.60 -21.48
C ILE A 380 8.71 3.07 -21.12
N ASP A 381 9.78 3.68 -20.64
CA ASP A 381 9.85 5.10 -20.29
C ASP A 381 10.95 5.75 -21.14
N ILE A 382 10.54 6.73 -21.96
CA ILE A 382 11.40 7.42 -22.92
C ILE A 382 11.51 8.88 -22.51
N ASP A 383 12.61 9.19 -21.82
CA ASP A 383 12.99 10.54 -21.43
C ASP A 383 13.79 11.20 -22.56
N ARG A 384 13.20 12.17 -23.26
CA ARG A 384 13.89 12.93 -24.32
C ARG A 384 14.03 14.41 -23.96
N ARG A 385 15.29 14.86 -23.79
CA ARG A 385 15.59 16.30 -23.64
C ARG A 385 15.71 16.98 -25.01
N PRO A 386 15.25 18.23 -25.17
CA PRO A 386 15.43 18.97 -26.42
C PRO A 386 16.93 19.12 -26.70
N LEU A 387 17.36 18.70 -27.89
CA LEU A 387 18.77 18.68 -28.34
C LEU A 387 19.73 17.85 -27.45
N GLY A 388 19.20 16.97 -26.59
CA GLY A 388 19.99 16.13 -25.67
C GLY A 388 19.93 14.63 -26.02
N PRO A 389 20.61 13.79 -25.21
CA PRO A 389 20.53 12.34 -25.35
C PRO A 389 19.12 11.83 -25.01
N GLU A 390 18.74 10.73 -25.65
CA GLU A 390 17.51 9.98 -25.37
C GLU A 390 17.82 8.87 -24.36
N ASN A 391 17.13 8.86 -23.23
CA ASN A 391 17.28 7.81 -22.23
C ASN A 391 16.04 6.92 -22.26
N THR A 392 16.19 5.68 -22.74
CA THR A 392 15.11 4.69 -22.77
C THR A 392 15.31 3.68 -21.68
N ARG A 393 14.33 3.57 -20.78
CA ARG A 393 14.28 2.55 -19.74
C ARG A 393 13.18 1.54 -20.10
N ARG A 394 13.49 0.25 -19.99
CA ARG A 394 12.53 -0.84 -20.27
C ARG A 394 12.51 -1.81 -19.10
N ALA A 395 11.33 -2.19 -18.66
CA ALA A 395 11.12 -3.25 -17.69
C ALA A 395 10.02 -4.18 -18.18
N GLN A 396 10.15 -5.47 -17.88
CA GLN A 396 9.12 -6.45 -18.20
C GLN A 396 7.92 -6.26 -17.26
N LEU A 397 6.72 -6.56 -17.75
CA LEU A 397 5.50 -6.50 -16.97
C LEU A 397 5.54 -7.50 -15.78
N SER A 398 6.20 -8.64 -15.97
CA SER A 398 6.49 -9.63 -14.90
C SER A 398 7.33 -9.05 -13.77
N ALA A 399 8.16 -8.04 -14.06
CA ALA A 399 9.02 -7.38 -13.09
C ALA A 399 8.31 -6.25 -12.34
N ILE A 400 7.07 -5.90 -12.69
CA ILE A 400 6.27 -4.92 -11.96
C ILE A 400 5.90 -5.49 -10.60
N GLN A 401 6.24 -4.75 -9.56
CA GLN A 401 6.08 -5.19 -8.18
C GLN A 401 4.99 -4.42 -7.45
N ASN A 402 4.91 -3.11 -7.71
CA ASN A 402 3.95 -2.24 -7.05
C ASN A 402 3.54 -1.11 -8.00
N ILE A 403 2.25 -0.76 -7.95
CA ILE A 403 1.70 0.35 -8.71
C ILE A 403 0.97 1.25 -7.72
N SER A 404 1.43 2.47 -7.60
CA SER A 404 0.83 3.50 -6.76
C SER A 404 0.61 4.77 -7.57
N PHE A 405 -0.44 5.52 -7.26
CA PHE A 405 -0.54 6.91 -7.72
C PHE A 405 -0.35 7.85 -6.54
N ASP A 406 0.18 9.04 -6.86
CA ASP A 406 0.34 10.17 -5.97
C ASP A 406 -0.29 11.40 -6.63
N VAL A 407 -1.29 11.99 -5.97
CA VAL A 407 -2.05 13.13 -6.49
C VAL A 407 -2.09 14.24 -5.45
N SER A 408 -1.54 15.40 -5.77
CA SER A 408 -1.63 16.61 -4.97
C SER A 408 -3.03 17.23 -5.04
N PHE A 409 -3.40 18.09 -4.09
CA PHE A 409 -4.73 18.74 -4.12
C PHE A 409 -5.03 19.50 -5.42
N VAL A 410 -4.07 20.30 -5.91
CA VAL A 410 -4.21 21.04 -7.17
C VAL A 410 -4.32 20.09 -8.37
N GLU A 411 -3.55 19.00 -8.35
CA GLU A 411 -3.57 17.98 -9.39
C GLU A 411 -4.92 17.26 -9.42
N ARG A 412 -5.48 16.93 -8.26
CA ARG A 412 -6.82 16.34 -8.14
C ARG A 412 -7.89 17.23 -8.76
N LEU A 413 -7.84 18.54 -8.48
CA LEU A 413 -8.79 19.50 -9.03
C LEU A 413 -8.69 19.59 -10.57
N LEU A 414 -7.49 19.42 -11.11
CA LEU A 414 -7.22 19.44 -12.55
C LEU A 414 -7.37 18.06 -13.22
N GLY A 415 -7.60 16.98 -12.46
CA GLY A 415 -7.67 15.60 -12.96
C GLY A 415 -6.30 15.03 -13.37
N LEU A 416 -5.22 15.50 -12.74
CA LEU A 416 -3.83 15.13 -13.01
C LEU A 416 -3.25 14.33 -11.85
N GLY A 417 -2.13 13.65 -12.08
CA GLY A 417 -1.27 13.16 -11.01
C GLY A 417 -0.13 12.29 -11.50
N THR A 418 0.64 11.75 -10.57
CA THR A 418 1.82 10.95 -10.87
C THR A 418 1.57 9.48 -10.57
N VAL A 419 1.86 8.60 -11.53
CA VAL A 419 1.79 7.14 -11.33
C VAL A 419 3.21 6.61 -11.17
N VAL A 420 3.47 5.98 -10.04
CA VAL A 420 4.76 5.36 -9.73
C VAL A 420 4.64 3.85 -9.84
N VAL A 421 5.36 3.30 -10.81
CA VAL A 421 5.50 1.86 -11.03
C VAL A 421 6.89 1.44 -10.57
N GLU A 422 6.94 0.59 -9.55
CA GLU A 422 8.19 0.08 -9.02
C GLU A 422 8.49 -1.30 -9.63
N THR A 423 9.71 -1.47 -10.14
CA THR A 423 10.13 -2.68 -10.85
C THR A 423 11.31 -3.37 -10.16
N GLY A 424 11.31 -4.71 -10.21
CA GLY A 424 12.40 -5.55 -9.70
C GLY A 424 13.41 -5.95 -10.77
N GLY A 425 14.60 -6.39 -10.34
CA GLY A 425 15.60 -7.01 -11.22
C GLY A 425 16.58 -6.02 -11.86
N ALA A 426 17.10 -6.38 -13.04
CA ALA A 426 18.23 -5.68 -13.69
C ALA A 426 17.92 -4.21 -14.11
N ALA A 427 16.64 -3.85 -14.24
CA ALA A 427 16.20 -2.47 -14.47
C ALA A 427 15.98 -1.67 -13.18
N GLY A 428 16.19 -2.30 -12.01
CA GLY A 428 15.85 -1.90 -10.62
C GLY A 428 15.64 -0.41 -10.35
N GLY A 429 14.51 0.10 -10.81
CA GLY A 429 14.21 1.52 -10.80
C GLY A 429 12.72 1.79 -10.66
N LYS A 430 12.43 3.04 -10.24
CA LYS A 430 11.08 3.57 -10.21
C LYS A 430 10.78 4.19 -11.57
N PHE A 431 9.73 3.71 -12.22
CA PHE A 431 9.15 4.32 -13.40
C PHE A 431 8.09 5.30 -12.91
N THR A 432 8.32 6.59 -13.12
CA THR A 432 7.45 7.67 -12.64
C THR A 432 6.80 8.32 -13.84
N PHE A 433 5.51 8.11 -13.99
CA PHE A 433 4.73 8.77 -15.03
C PHE A 433 4.20 10.06 -14.44
N ASP A 434 4.85 11.17 -14.75
CA ASP A 434 4.62 12.44 -14.08
C ASP A 434 3.47 13.22 -14.72
N HIS A 435 2.52 13.69 -13.88
CA HIS A 435 1.41 14.58 -14.27
C HIS A 435 0.54 14.05 -15.43
N VAL A 436 0.29 12.74 -15.44
CA VAL A 436 -0.54 12.05 -16.42
C VAL A 436 -2.02 12.44 -16.22
N PRO A 437 -2.80 12.60 -17.30
CA PRO A 437 -4.24 12.76 -17.17
C PRO A 437 -4.88 11.47 -16.62
N ASP A 438 -5.79 11.63 -15.67
CA ASP A 438 -6.50 10.54 -15.00
C ASP A 438 -5.56 9.42 -14.49
N PRO A 439 -4.78 9.68 -13.43
CA PRO A 439 -3.83 8.70 -12.87
C PRO A 439 -4.52 7.43 -12.35
N ARG A 440 -5.82 7.52 -12.02
CA ARG A 440 -6.63 6.37 -11.58
C ARG A 440 -6.88 5.42 -12.75
N GLY A 441 -7.33 5.96 -13.89
CA GLY A 441 -7.51 5.19 -15.13
C GLY A 441 -6.21 4.56 -15.64
N VAL A 442 -5.08 5.27 -15.51
CA VAL A 442 -3.74 4.75 -15.85
C VAL A 442 -3.38 3.55 -14.98
N GLN A 443 -3.52 3.67 -13.66
CA GLN A 443 -3.26 2.55 -12.72
C GLN A 443 -4.16 1.35 -13.05
N ALA A 444 -5.45 1.57 -13.31
CA ALA A 444 -6.38 0.51 -13.69
C ALA A 444 -5.94 -0.19 -14.97
N THR A 445 -5.56 0.57 -16.01
CA THR A 445 -5.08 0.03 -17.28
C THR A 445 -3.82 -0.84 -17.10
N ILE A 446 -2.86 -0.39 -16.27
CA ILE A 446 -1.65 -1.18 -16.00
C ILE A 446 -2.00 -2.48 -15.26
N ASN A 447 -2.93 -2.43 -14.31
CA ASN A 447 -3.39 -3.62 -13.58
C ASN A 447 -4.09 -4.62 -14.50
N ASP A 448 -4.91 -4.16 -15.45
CA ASP A 448 -5.58 -5.01 -16.43
C ASP A 448 -4.55 -5.76 -17.28
N TYR A 449 -3.55 -5.03 -17.79
CA TYR A 449 -2.45 -5.62 -18.55
C TYR A 449 -1.64 -6.64 -17.73
N LEU A 450 -1.37 -6.33 -16.45
CA LEU A 450 -0.65 -7.24 -15.56
C LEU A 450 -1.43 -8.52 -15.29
N THR A 451 -2.75 -8.40 -15.07
CA THR A 451 -3.65 -9.54 -14.84
C THR A 451 -3.72 -10.43 -16.08
N ASP A 452 -3.88 -9.82 -17.26
CA ASP A 452 -3.86 -10.53 -18.54
C ASP A 452 -2.54 -11.24 -18.79
N PHE A 453 -1.41 -10.56 -18.60
CA PHE A 453 -0.09 -11.14 -18.80
C PHE A 453 0.10 -12.37 -17.92
N ARG A 454 -0.26 -12.29 -16.63
CA ARG A 454 -0.15 -13.42 -15.69
C ARG A 454 -1.08 -14.57 -16.05
N LYS A 455 -2.28 -14.29 -16.54
CA LYS A 455 -3.20 -15.33 -17.04
C LYS A 455 -2.52 -16.11 -18.18
N HIS A 456 -1.95 -15.41 -19.15
CA HIS A 456 -1.24 -16.02 -20.27
C HIS A 456 0.03 -16.77 -19.83
N GLU A 457 0.79 -16.24 -18.86
CA GLU A 457 1.98 -16.90 -18.32
C GLU A 457 1.63 -18.20 -17.60
N LYS A 458 0.60 -18.19 -16.74
CA LYS A 458 0.08 -19.41 -16.08
C LYS A 458 -0.38 -20.44 -17.11
N GLU A 459 -1.12 -20.04 -18.14
CA GLU A 459 -1.54 -20.94 -19.22
C GLU A 459 -0.35 -21.56 -19.96
N ARG A 460 0.72 -20.78 -20.23
CA ARG A 460 1.95 -21.30 -20.85
C ARG A 460 2.66 -22.31 -19.94
N GLN A 461 2.89 -21.98 -18.67
CA GLN A 461 3.52 -22.89 -17.70
C GLN A 461 2.74 -24.21 -17.55
N LEU A 462 1.41 -24.13 -17.53
CA LEU A 462 0.54 -25.29 -17.47
C LEU A 462 0.63 -26.14 -18.74
N ARG A 463 0.59 -25.52 -19.93
CA ARG A 463 0.79 -26.23 -21.21
C ARG A 463 2.13 -26.96 -21.27
N ASP A 464 3.20 -26.32 -20.79
CA ASP A 464 4.52 -26.93 -20.72
C ASP A 464 4.53 -28.13 -19.75
N SER A 465 3.88 -28.01 -18.59
CA SER A 465 3.73 -29.12 -17.63
C SER A 465 2.94 -30.31 -18.21
N LEU A 466 1.87 -30.04 -18.98
CA LEU A 466 1.07 -31.06 -19.64
C LEU A 466 1.85 -31.74 -20.77
N ALA A 467 2.65 -30.99 -21.52
CA ALA A 467 3.56 -31.54 -22.52
C ALA A 467 4.57 -32.52 -21.88
N LEU A 468 5.13 -32.15 -20.72
CA LEU A 468 6.02 -33.04 -19.95
C LEU A 468 5.29 -34.30 -19.46
N LEU A 469 4.06 -34.17 -18.94
CA LEU A 469 3.25 -35.32 -18.51
C LEU A 469 2.93 -36.26 -19.69
N LYS A 470 2.62 -35.71 -20.86
CA LYS A 470 2.39 -36.49 -22.09
C LYS A 470 3.66 -37.23 -22.53
N GLN A 471 4.80 -36.55 -22.51
CA GLN A 471 6.11 -37.15 -22.81
C GLN A 471 6.41 -38.30 -21.83
N TYR A 472 6.14 -38.08 -20.54
CA TYR A 472 6.33 -39.08 -19.49
C TYR A 472 5.41 -40.29 -19.68
N ASP A 473 4.12 -40.07 -20.00
CA ASP A 473 3.17 -41.16 -20.27
C ASP A 473 3.57 -41.97 -21.52
N GLN A 474 4.08 -41.31 -22.56
CA GLN A 474 4.59 -41.98 -23.75
C GLN A 474 5.79 -42.88 -23.43
N LEU A 475 6.77 -42.39 -22.65
CA LEU A 475 7.92 -43.18 -22.21
C LEU A 475 7.51 -44.39 -21.36
N GLN A 476 6.49 -44.26 -20.51
CA GLN A 476 5.95 -45.39 -19.73
C GLN A 476 5.35 -46.48 -20.63
N ARG A 477 4.71 -46.10 -21.74
CA ARG A 477 4.16 -47.04 -22.74
C ARG A 477 5.27 -47.74 -23.52
N GLU A 478 6.27 -47.00 -23.99
CA GLU A 478 7.43 -47.56 -24.70
C GLU A 478 8.22 -48.57 -23.85
N HIS A 479 8.36 -48.31 -22.54
CA HIS A 479 9.02 -49.23 -21.62
C HIS A 479 8.13 -50.38 -21.11
N GLY A 480 6.88 -50.47 -21.57
CA GLY A 480 5.94 -51.54 -21.21
C GLY A 480 5.47 -51.51 -19.76
N GLU A 481 5.51 -50.35 -19.10
CA GLU A 481 5.02 -50.16 -17.73
C GLU A 481 3.53 -49.83 -17.69
N LYS A 482 2.99 -49.26 -18.77
CA LYS A 482 1.55 -49.12 -19.05
C LYS A 482 1.19 -49.86 -20.33
N MET A 483 0.22 -50.76 -20.24
CA MET A 483 -0.28 -51.54 -21.38
C MET A 483 -1.31 -50.71 -22.14
N ASP A 484 -1.14 -50.57 -23.46
CA ASP A 484 -2.10 -49.86 -24.32
C ASP A 484 -3.44 -50.61 -24.38
N ARG A 485 -4.55 -49.88 -24.54
CA ARG A 485 -5.91 -50.45 -24.47
C ARG A 485 -6.16 -51.50 -25.55
N ALA A 486 -5.64 -51.30 -26.76
CA ALA A 486 -5.73 -52.29 -27.84
C ALA A 486 -4.86 -53.53 -27.58
N SER A 487 -3.71 -53.35 -26.92
CA SER A 487 -2.85 -54.46 -26.49
C SER A 487 -3.48 -55.25 -25.35
N PHE A 488 -4.18 -54.56 -24.46
CA PHE A 488 -4.97 -55.15 -23.39
C PHE A 488 -6.18 -55.92 -23.95
N GLU A 489 -6.94 -55.33 -24.85
CA GLU A 489 -8.08 -55.97 -25.52
C GLU A 489 -7.64 -57.20 -26.31
N LYS A 490 -6.55 -57.13 -27.10
CA LYS A 490 -5.97 -58.31 -27.76
C LYS A 490 -5.51 -59.38 -26.77
N ALA A 491 -4.85 -58.99 -25.67
CA ALA A 491 -4.40 -59.94 -24.66
C ALA A 491 -5.58 -60.62 -23.96
N VAL A 492 -6.66 -59.89 -23.68
CA VAL A 492 -7.91 -60.41 -23.13
C VAL A 492 -8.59 -61.32 -24.15
N GLU A 493 -8.68 -60.93 -25.42
CA GLU A 493 -9.29 -61.71 -26.50
C GLU A 493 -8.52 -63.02 -26.76
N GLU A 494 -7.18 -62.99 -26.71
CA GLU A 494 -6.32 -64.17 -26.82
C GLU A 494 -6.46 -65.11 -25.61
N LEU A 495 -6.63 -64.56 -24.39
CA LEU A 495 -6.91 -65.32 -23.17
C LEU A 495 -8.29 -65.96 -23.21
N VAL A 496 -9.31 -65.20 -23.62
CA VAL A 496 -10.68 -65.69 -23.80
C VAL A 496 -10.69 -66.82 -24.84
N GLY A 497 -10.02 -66.63 -25.99
CA GLY A 497 -9.88 -67.66 -27.02
C GLY A 497 -9.18 -68.94 -26.53
N ARG A 498 -8.14 -68.82 -25.70
CA ARG A 498 -7.46 -69.97 -25.08
C ARG A 498 -8.31 -70.70 -24.04
N SER A 499 -9.12 -69.98 -23.28
CA SER A 499 -10.02 -70.62 -22.30
C SER A 499 -11.16 -71.39 -22.99
N LEU A 500 -11.68 -70.87 -24.10
CA LEU A 500 -12.74 -71.49 -24.89
C LEU A 500 -12.24 -72.75 -25.62
N SER A 501 -11.00 -72.74 -26.13
CA SER A 501 -10.39 -73.92 -26.76
C SER A 501 -9.97 -75.02 -25.77
N ARG A 502 -9.78 -74.67 -24.49
CA ARG A 502 -9.44 -75.64 -23.43
C ARG A 502 -10.66 -76.30 -22.80
N ASN A 503 -11.82 -75.63 -22.81
CA ASN A 503 -13.08 -76.21 -22.33
C ASN A 503 -13.73 -77.16 -23.35
N SER A 504 -13.39 -77.10 -24.64
CA SER A 504 -13.91 -78.03 -25.64
C SER A 504 -13.27 -79.44 -25.58
N SER A 505 -12.22 -79.61 -24.78
CA SER A 505 -11.51 -80.89 -24.60
C SER A 505 -11.82 -81.61 -23.29
N ASP A 506 -12.72 -81.11 -22.44
CA ASP A 506 -13.04 -81.72 -21.13
C ASP A 506 -14.56 -81.82 -20.88
N PRO A 507 -15.21 -82.97 -21.14
CA PRO A 507 -16.68 -83.10 -21.12
C PRO A 507 -17.35 -83.09 -19.74
N TYR A 508 -16.60 -82.99 -18.62
CA TYR A 508 -17.16 -83.21 -17.27
C TYR A 508 -16.93 -82.07 -16.24
N GLY A 509 -16.50 -80.87 -16.67
CA GLY A 509 -16.22 -79.74 -15.77
C GLY A 509 -17.41 -78.80 -15.52
N SER A 510 -17.92 -78.72 -14.28
CA SER A 510 -19.07 -77.89 -13.88
C SER A 510 -18.76 -76.41 -13.61
N THR A 511 -17.81 -75.79 -14.31
CA THR A 511 -17.45 -74.38 -14.10
C THR A 511 -18.04 -73.52 -15.21
N SER A 512 -18.92 -72.57 -14.88
CA SER A 512 -19.50 -71.64 -15.85
C SER A 512 -18.38 -70.94 -16.64
N PRO A 513 -18.44 -70.90 -17.99
CA PRO A 513 -17.36 -70.41 -18.85
C PRO A 513 -16.89 -68.99 -18.48
N ASN A 514 -17.80 -68.14 -18.03
CA ASN A 514 -17.49 -66.76 -17.63
C ASN A 514 -16.66 -66.69 -16.32
N GLY A 515 -16.81 -67.64 -15.40
CA GLY A 515 -16.10 -67.65 -14.12
C GLY A 515 -14.64 -68.06 -14.26
N ALA A 516 -14.37 -69.08 -15.09
CA ALA A 516 -13.01 -69.55 -15.36
C ALA A 516 -12.17 -68.47 -16.07
N VAL A 517 -12.74 -67.83 -17.10
CA VAL A 517 -12.14 -66.68 -17.80
C VAL A 517 -11.76 -65.57 -16.83
N TYR A 518 -12.67 -65.20 -15.93
CA TYR A 518 -12.44 -64.12 -14.98
C TYR A 518 -11.25 -64.42 -14.05
N THR A 519 -11.20 -65.64 -13.51
CA THR A 519 -10.09 -66.07 -12.65
C THR A 519 -8.75 -66.19 -13.39
N GLU A 520 -8.76 -66.60 -14.66
CA GLU A 520 -7.55 -66.75 -15.47
C GLU A 520 -6.99 -65.38 -15.90
N VAL A 521 -7.86 -64.46 -16.31
CA VAL A 521 -7.50 -63.06 -16.59
C VAL A 521 -6.97 -62.38 -15.32
N GLU A 522 -7.64 -62.55 -14.17
CA GLU A 522 -7.21 -61.96 -12.91
C GLU A 522 -5.85 -62.51 -12.44
N THR A 523 -5.63 -63.83 -12.54
CA THR A 523 -4.35 -64.44 -12.17
C THR A 523 -3.22 -64.05 -13.12
N HIS A 524 -3.50 -63.90 -14.43
CA HIS A 524 -2.54 -63.42 -15.40
C HIS A 524 -2.15 -61.96 -15.14
N MET A 525 -3.13 -61.09 -14.89
CA MET A 525 -2.92 -59.70 -14.48
C MET A 525 -2.09 -59.59 -13.19
N ARG A 526 -2.38 -60.41 -12.18
CA ARG A 526 -1.60 -60.46 -10.93
C ARG A 526 -0.16 -60.93 -11.15
N ARG A 527 0.09 -61.88 -12.06
CA ARG A 527 1.46 -62.32 -12.40
C ARG A 527 2.23 -61.23 -13.15
N MET A 528 1.60 -60.56 -14.11
CA MET A 528 2.22 -59.46 -14.84
C MET A 528 2.51 -58.26 -13.93
N ALA A 529 1.58 -57.89 -13.05
CA ALA A 529 1.80 -56.83 -12.05
C ALA A 529 2.97 -57.16 -11.10
N ARG A 530 3.11 -58.43 -10.68
CA ARG A 530 4.26 -58.88 -9.88
C ARG A 530 5.57 -58.82 -10.66
N GLN A 531 5.57 -59.16 -11.95
CA GLN A 531 6.76 -59.07 -12.79
C GLN A 531 7.16 -57.62 -13.08
N ALA A 532 6.20 -56.73 -13.34
CA ALA A 532 6.43 -55.29 -13.50
C ALA A 532 7.03 -54.68 -12.22
N ARG A 533 6.44 -54.99 -11.05
CA ARG A 533 7.00 -54.57 -9.74
C ARG A 533 8.41 -55.11 -9.52
N ARG A 534 8.69 -56.38 -9.84
CA ARG A 534 10.04 -56.95 -9.77
C ARG A 534 11.03 -56.20 -10.66
N ARG A 535 10.65 -55.92 -11.91
CA ARG A 535 11.50 -55.16 -12.86
C ARG A 535 11.77 -53.74 -12.38
N ALA A 536 10.75 -53.04 -11.87
CA ALA A 536 10.89 -51.72 -11.27
C ALA A 536 11.82 -51.74 -10.05
N THR A 537 11.68 -52.72 -9.14
CA THR A 537 12.57 -52.85 -7.97
C THR A 537 14.01 -53.15 -8.35
N ILE A 538 14.24 -53.98 -9.38
CA ILE A 538 15.59 -54.30 -9.86
C ILE A 538 16.24 -53.07 -10.51
N ARG A 539 15.48 -52.25 -11.25
CA ARG A 539 15.98 -50.98 -11.80
C ARG A 539 16.30 -49.96 -10.72
N ALA A 540 15.40 -49.76 -9.74
CA ALA A 540 15.63 -48.87 -8.61
C ALA A 540 16.88 -49.28 -7.82
N LEU A 541 17.13 -50.59 -7.67
CA LEU A 541 18.35 -51.12 -7.05
C LEU A 541 19.60 -50.80 -7.90
N ARG A 542 19.52 -50.98 -9.23
CA ARG A 542 20.60 -50.66 -10.18
C ARG A 542 20.95 -49.16 -10.20
N GLU A 543 19.95 -48.29 -10.15
CA GLU A 543 20.16 -46.83 -10.07
C GLU A 543 20.77 -46.42 -8.73
N ARG A 544 20.33 -47.02 -7.62
CA ARG A 544 20.96 -46.83 -6.31
C ARG A 544 22.43 -47.27 -6.30
N MET A 545 22.75 -48.39 -6.97
CA MET A 545 24.13 -48.84 -7.10
C MET A 545 24.97 -47.91 -8.00
N ARG A 546 24.40 -47.38 -9.09
CA ARG A 546 25.06 -46.36 -9.93
C ARG A 546 25.32 -45.05 -9.19
N ARG A 547 24.38 -44.57 -8.37
CA ARG A 547 24.60 -43.38 -7.53
C ARG A 547 25.67 -43.61 -6.48
N ARG A 548 25.69 -44.77 -5.81
CA ARG A 548 26.77 -45.15 -4.88
C ARG A 548 28.15 -45.21 -5.53
N SER A 549 28.24 -45.63 -6.80
CA SER A 549 29.52 -45.63 -7.53
C SER A 549 29.98 -44.24 -8.01
N HIS A 550 29.13 -43.21 -7.95
CA HIS A 550 29.49 -41.82 -8.25
C HIS A 550 29.75 -40.97 -6.98
N GLU A 551 29.46 -41.49 -5.78
CA GLU A 551 29.70 -40.82 -4.50
C GLU A 551 31.01 -41.25 -3.81
N GLN A 552 31.86 -42.07 -4.45
CA GLN A 552 33.24 -42.28 -3.96
C GLN A 552 34.15 -41.15 -4.45
N PRO A 553 34.65 -40.27 -3.57
CA PRO A 553 35.58 -39.23 -3.96
C PRO A 553 36.94 -39.87 -4.28
N SER A 554 37.49 -39.53 -5.44
CA SER A 554 38.93 -39.69 -5.73
C SER A 554 39.73 -38.62 -5.02
#